data_AF-A0A1Z4BQF5-F1
#
_entry.id   AF-A0A1Z4BQF5-F1
#
_cell.length_a   1.000
_cell.length_b   1.000
_cell.length_c   1.000
_cell.angle_alpha   90.00
_cell.angle_beta   90.00
_cell.angle_gamma   90.00
#
_symmetry.space_group_name_H-M   'P 1'
#
loop_
_entity.id
_entity.type
_entity.pdbx_description
1 polymer ?
#
loop_
_entity_poly.entity_id
_entity_poly.type
_entity_poly.pdbx_seq_one_letter_code
_entity_poly.pdbx_strand_id
1 'polypeptide(L)'
;MFQQILNQLALRERQITLDGSAVVKESLEMVQFLKDLLKEAKEEVQQRGFTDQTEEIHFFREVQPQMVSRLIFYNEIYQIESKATLLSTEAAKKFLKHKEAQWFKESETLEATDFFSYIALGRTNRDVEYFTRNYDYLPQSNEGYLFSFDGAFSTCCSFEVAKIGAAKELSDYLFFSYS
;
A
#
# COMPACT_ATOMS: atom_id res chain seq x y z
N MET A 1 -12.77 14.08 8.83
CA MET A 1 -12.85 12.60 8.90
C MET A 1 -11.55 11.96 8.42
N PHE A 2 -11.22 12.03 7.13
CA PHE A 2 -10.01 11.38 6.59
C PHE A 2 -8.71 11.81 7.29
N GLN A 3 -8.58 13.09 7.67
CA GLN A 3 -7.44 13.55 8.46
C GLN A 3 -7.30 12.82 9.80
N GLN A 4 -8.41 12.46 10.44
CA GLN A 4 -8.38 11.74 11.72
C GLN A 4 -7.88 10.30 11.53
N ILE A 5 -8.31 9.63 10.45
CA ILE A 5 -7.81 8.31 10.04
C ILE A 5 -6.29 8.36 9.76
N LEU A 6 -5.84 9.34 8.97
CA LEU A 6 -4.42 9.51 8.67
C LEU A 6 -3.59 9.85 9.92
N ASN A 7 -4.15 10.64 10.83
CA ASN A 7 -3.49 10.92 12.11
C ASN A 7 -3.36 9.67 12.98
N GLN A 8 -4.39 8.80 13.04
CA GLN A 8 -4.31 7.54 13.77
C GLN A 8 -3.22 6.64 13.20
N LEU A 9 -3.15 6.52 11.88
CA LEU A 9 -2.09 5.78 11.20
C LEU A 9 -0.71 6.33 11.56
N ALA A 10 -0.49 7.63 11.36
CA ALA A 10 0.79 8.27 11.66
C ALA A 10 1.20 8.14 13.14
N LEU A 11 0.24 8.19 14.07
CA LEU A 11 0.51 7.98 15.50
C LEU A 11 0.91 6.53 15.79
N ARG A 12 0.25 5.57 15.16
CA ARG A 12 0.58 4.15 15.33
C ARG A 12 1.96 3.84 14.76
N GLU A 13 2.31 4.37 13.60
CA GLU A 13 3.63 4.15 12.99
C GLU A 13 4.79 4.66 13.85
N ARG A 14 4.60 5.75 14.60
CA ARG A 14 5.62 6.25 15.54
C ARG A 14 5.91 5.31 16.72
N GLN A 15 5.05 4.32 16.95
CA GLN A 15 5.21 3.34 18.04
C GLN A 15 5.96 2.08 17.59
N ILE A 16 6.31 1.98 16.30
CA ILE A 16 6.90 0.81 15.68
C ILE A 16 8.38 1.09 15.37
N THR A 17 9.26 0.11 15.59
CA THR A 17 10.70 0.22 15.28
C THR A 17 11.10 -0.59 14.05
N LEU A 18 10.39 -1.69 13.77
CA LEU A 18 10.75 -2.70 12.76
C LEU A 18 12.16 -3.26 12.93
N ASP A 19 12.60 -3.47 14.18
CA ASP A 19 13.96 -3.94 14.47
C ASP A 19 14.02 -5.35 15.07
N GLY A 20 15.12 -6.04 14.78
CA GLY A 20 15.54 -7.29 15.41
C GLY A 20 14.40 -8.31 15.61
N SER A 21 14.16 -8.69 16.86
CA SER A 21 13.12 -9.67 17.20
C SER A 21 11.69 -9.11 17.21
N ALA A 22 11.52 -7.79 17.15
CA ALA A 22 10.20 -7.15 17.20
C ALA A 22 9.53 -7.12 15.83
N VAL A 23 10.31 -7.08 14.74
CA VAL A 23 9.81 -6.86 13.37
C VAL A 23 8.65 -7.78 12.96
N VAL A 24 8.71 -9.07 13.28
CA VAL A 24 7.64 -10.04 12.94
C VAL A 24 6.35 -9.73 13.72
N LYS A 25 6.49 -9.42 15.01
CA LYS A 25 5.34 -9.10 15.86
C LYS A 25 4.71 -7.77 15.45
N GLU A 26 5.53 -6.74 15.29
CA GLU A 26 5.10 -5.39 14.96
C GLU A 26 4.44 -5.30 13.59
N SER A 27 5.02 -5.96 12.58
CA SER A 27 4.41 -6.02 11.25
C SER A 27 3.06 -6.71 11.27
N LEU A 28 2.89 -7.80 12.03
CA LEU A 28 1.59 -8.46 12.20
C LEU A 28 0.56 -7.56 12.91
N GLU A 29 0.97 -6.87 13.97
CA GLU A 29 0.11 -5.92 14.68
C GLU A 29 -0.33 -4.76 13.77
N MET A 30 0.59 -4.26 12.94
CA MET A 30 0.28 -3.22 11.95
C MET A 30 -0.68 -3.70 10.88
N VAL A 31 -0.52 -4.93 10.39
CA VAL A 31 -1.47 -5.55 9.43
C VAL A 31 -2.87 -5.61 10.04
N GLN A 32 -3.00 -6.02 11.30
CA GLN A 32 -4.31 -6.10 11.96
C GLN A 32 -4.91 -4.69 12.13
N PHE A 33 -4.13 -3.74 12.66
CA PHE A 33 -4.55 -2.35 12.83
C PHE A 33 -5.01 -1.71 11.50
N LEU A 34 -4.25 -1.91 10.42
CA LEU A 34 -4.58 -1.34 9.11
C LEU A 34 -5.84 -1.96 8.49
N LYS A 35 -6.08 -3.26 8.70
CA LYS A 35 -7.33 -3.91 8.28
C LYS A 35 -8.53 -3.31 9.00
N ASP A 36 -8.42 -3.10 10.30
CA ASP A 36 -9.48 -2.50 11.11
C ASP A 36 -9.70 -1.03 10.70
N LEU A 37 -8.64 -0.25 10.51
CA LEU A 37 -8.71 1.14 10.06
C LEU A 37 -9.34 1.27 8.67
N LEU A 38 -9.00 0.39 7.72
CA LEU A 38 -9.61 0.35 6.39
C LEU A 38 -11.10 -0.02 6.45
N LYS A 39 -11.47 -0.93 7.35
CA LYS A 39 -12.86 -1.31 7.58
C LYS A 39 -13.66 -0.12 8.13
N GLU A 40 -13.14 0.60 9.11
CA GLU A 40 -13.76 1.82 9.65
C GLU A 40 -13.92 2.89 8.56
N ALA A 41 -12.87 3.16 7.79
CA ALA A 41 -12.91 4.10 6.67
C ALA A 41 -14.00 3.73 5.65
N LYS A 42 -14.15 2.43 5.37
CA LYS A 42 -15.18 1.91 4.47
C LYS A 42 -16.58 2.10 5.02
N GLU A 43 -16.82 1.74 6.28
CA GLU A 43 -18.13 1.88 6.92
C GLU A 43 -18.58 3.35 6.93
N GLU A 44 -17.67 4.28 7.24
CA GLU A 44 -17.93 5.72 7.20
C GLU A 44 -18.31 6.23 5.81
N VAL A 45 -17.54 5.85 4.78
CA VAL A 45 -17.83 6.22 3.38
C VAL A 45 -19.15 5.61 2.91
N GLN A 46 -19.49 4.38 3.35
CA GLN A 46 -20.77 3.75 2.99
C GLN A 46 -21.97 4.39 3.66
N GLN A 47 -21.84 4.84 4.92
CA GLN A 47 -22.94 5.45 5.67
C GLN A 47 -23.20 6.89 5.26
N ARG A 48 -22.14 7.70 5.13
CA ARG A 48 -22.25 9.13 4.80
C ARG A 48 -22.28 9.38 3.30
N GLY A 49 -21.61 8.53 2.51
CA GLY A 49 -21.25 8.84 1.14
C GLY A 49 -20.11 9.88 1.04
N PHE A 50 -19.88 10.34 -0.18
CA PHE A 50 -19.08 11.53 -0.45
C PHE A 50 -20.01 12.73 -0.64
N THR A 51 -19.57 13.89 -0.16
CA THR A 51 -20.26 15.18 -0.26
C THR A 51 -20.32 15.66 -1.70
N ASP A 52 -19.22 15.46 -2.42
CA ASP A 52 -19.09 15.76 -3.84
C ASP A 52 -17.99 14.87 -4.49
N GLN A 53 -17.83 15.02 -5.80
CA GLN A 53 -16.82 14.30 -6.58
C GLN A 53 -15.39 14.66 -6.17
N THR A 54 -15.14 15.87 -5.67
CA THR A 54 -13.80 16.30 -5.24
C THR A 54 -13.39 15.54 -3.99
N GLU A 55 -14.32 15.32 -3.06
CA GLU A 55 -14.09 14.52 -1.87
C GLU A 55 -13.87 13.03 -2.22
N GLU A 56 -14.61 12.48 -3.20
CA GLU A 56 -14.40 11.13 -3.71
C GLU A 56 -13.00 10.96 -4.32
N ILE A 57 -12.61 11.89 -5.21
CA ILE A 57 -11.28 11.91 -5.83
C ILE A 57 -10.19 12.00 -4.75
N HIS A 58 -10.35 12.92 -3.79
CA HIS A 58 -9.38 13.06 -2.70
C HIS A 58 -9.24 11.77 -1.89
N PHE A 59 -10.35 11.09 -1.61
CA PHE A 59 -10.31 9.81 -0.89
C PHE A 59 -9.54 8.74 -1.68
N PHE A 60 -9.88 8.53 -2.95
CA PHE A 60 -9.29 7.47 -3.77
C PHE A 60 -7.87 7.79 -4.24
N ARG A 61 -7.52 9.06 -4.39
CA ARG A 61 -6.19 9.47 -4.84
C ARG A 61 -5.18 9.56 -3.70
N GLU A 62 -5.60 10.01 -2.53
CA GLU A 62 -4.67 10.37 -1.44
C GLU A 62 -4.90 9.54 -0.18
N VAL A 63 -6.14 9.42 0.30
CA VAL A 63 -6.44 8.87 1.64
C VAL A 63 -6.37 7.34 1.64
N GLN A 64 -7.13 6.70 0.76
CA GLN A 64 -7.16 5.24 0.68
C GLN A 64 -5.78 4.66 0.31
N PRO A 65 -5.04 5.20 -0.69
CA PRO A 65 -3.76 4.65 -1.07
C PRO A 65 -2.73 4.66 0.06
N GLN A 66 -2.74 5.67 0.93
CA GLN A 66 -1.85 5.70 2.10
C GLN A 66 -2.08 4.50 3.04
N MET A 67 -3.33 4.17 3.36
CA MET A 67 -3.63 3.02 4.22
C MET A 67 -3.33 1.69 3.52
N VAL A 68 -3.72 1.56 2.25
CA VAL A 68 -3.52 0.31 1.48
C VAL A 68 -2.05 0.07 1.22
N SER A 69 -1.27 1.11 0.92
CA SER A 69 0.18 1.02 0.71
C SER A 69 0.87 0.48 1.95
N ARG A 70 0.53 1.04 3.13
CA ARG A 70 1.03 0.53 4.41
C ARG A 70 0.62 -0.91 4.66
N LEU A 71 -0.61 -1.28 4.33
CA LEU A 71 -1.06 -2.67 4.54
C LEU A 71 -0.26 -3.65 3.68
N ILE A 72 0.02 -3.31 2.42
CA ILE A 72 0.88 -4.11 1.53
C ILE A 72 2.29 -4.20 2.14
N PHE A 73 2.88 -3.06 2.52
CA PHE A 73 4.21 -2.97 3.10
C PHE A 73 4.38 -3.86 4.35
N TYR A 74 3.55 -3.65 5.39
CA TYR A 74 3.68 -4.42 6.63
C TYR A 74 3.34 -5.90 6.44
N ASN A 75 2.39 -6.24 5.54
CA ASN A 75 2.11 -7.63 5.22
C ASN A 75 3.32 -8.31 4.56
N GLU A 76 3.97 -7.66 3.60
CA GLU A 76 5.16 -8.21 2.94
C GLU A 76 6.34 -8.33 3.90
N ILE A 77 6.59 -7.34 4.77
CA ILE A 77 7.58 -7.46 5.84
C ILE A 77 7.27 -8.67 6.72
N TYR A 78 6.04 -8.80 7.21
CA TYR A 78 5.65 -9.94 8.03
C TYR A 78 5.96 -11.27 7.35
N GLN A 79 5.61 -11.44 6.07
CA GLN A 79 5.87 -12.66 5.32
C GLN A 79 7.36 -12.92 5.11
N ILE A 80 8.13 -11.90 4.76
CA ILE A 80 9.57 -11.98 4.50
C ILE A 80 10.31 -12.32 5.79
N GLU A 81 10.11 -11.54 6.86
CA GLU A 81 10.81 -11.69 8.12
C GLU A 81 10.46 -13.01 8.81
N SER A 82 9.17 -13.37 8.85
CA SER A 82 8.73 -14.64 9.43
C SER A 82 9.42 -15.82 8.72
N LYS A 83 9.51 -15.78 7.40
CA LYS A 83 10.21 -16.82 6.64
C LYS A 83 11.71 -16.82 6.90
N ALA A 84 12.34 -15.66 7.02
CA ALA A 84 13.77 -15.55 7.32
C ALA A 84 14.12 -16.20 8.66
N THR A 85 13.26 -16.09 9.69
CA THR A 85 13.50 -16.75 11.00
C THR A 85 13.55 -18.27 10.95
N LEU A 86 12.94 -18.89 9.92
CA LEU A 86 12.89 -20.34 9.75
C LEU A 86 14.10 -20.88 8.97
N LEU A 87 14.95 -20.00 8.45
CA LEU A 87 16.10 -20.34 7.61
C LEU A 87 17.40 -20.32 8.42
N SER A 88 18.40 -21.05 7.95
CA SER A 88 19.77 -20.86 8.43
C SER A 88 20.26 -19.44 8.09
N THR A 89 21.23 -18.92 8.83
CA THR A 89 21.77 -17.56 8.61
C THR A 89 22.18 -17.32 7.15
N GLU A 90 22.83 -18.28 6.50
CA GLU A 90 23.26 -18.16 5.10
C GLU A 90 22.06 -18.18 4.13
N ALA A 91 21.08 -19.06 4.38
CA ALA A 91 19.88 -19.13 3.55
C ALA A 91 18.99 -17.88 3.71
N ALA A 92 18.88 -17.34 4.93
CA ALA A 92 18.17 -16.10 5.23
C ALA A 92 18.78 -14.91 4.47
N LYS A 93 20.11 -14.74 4.53
CA LYS A 93 20.81 -13.69 3.78
C LYS A 93 20.54 -13.76 2.28
N LYS A 94 20.64 -14.95 1.69
CA LYS A 94 20.35 -15.15 0.26
C LYS A 94 18.88 -14.86 -0.08
N PHE A 95 17.96 -15.27 0.78
CA PHE A 95 16.53 -15.02 0.61
C PHE A 95 16.20 -13.52 0.66
N LEU A 96 16.74 -12.79 1.64
CA LEU A 96 16.52 -11.36 1.80
C LEU A 96 17.09 -10.57 0.62
N LYS A 97 18.31 -10.87 0.19
CA LYS A 97 18.90 -10.26 -1.01
C LYS A 97 18.11 -10.52 -2.29
N HIS A 98 17.53 -11.71 -2.42
CA HIS A 98 16.63 -12.00 -3.54
C HIS A 98 15.35 -11.16 -3.45
N LYS A 99 14.81 -10.96 -2.25
CA LYS A 99 13.61 -10.13 -2.02
C LYS A 99 13.86 -8.65 -2.29
N GLU A 100 15.02 -8.14 -1.89
CA GLU A 100 15.49 -6.79 -2.20
C GLU A 100 15.50 -6.57 -3.72
N ALA A 101 16.19 -7.44 -4.48
CA ALA A 101 16.26 -7.34 -5.93
C ALA A 101 14.88 -7.49 -6.61
N GLN A 102 13.99 -8.31 -6.05
CA GLN A 102 12.62 -8.46 -6.55
C GLN A 102 11.84 -7.15 -6.42
N TRP A 103 11.85 -6.51 -5.25
CA TRP A 103 11.10 -5.29 -5.00
C TRP A 103 11.70 -4.06 -5.68
N PHE A 104 13.03 -4.01 -5.80
CA PHE A 104 13.70 -2.99 -6.61
C PHE A 104 13.21 -3.02 -8.07
N LYS A 105 13.20 -4.22 -8.70
CA LYS A 105 12.71 -4.38 -10.07
C LYS A 105 11.23 -4.06 -10.22
N GLU A 106 10.41 -4.42 -9.24
CA GLU A 106 8.98 -4.07 -9.21
C GLU A 106 8.81 -2.54 -9.18
N SER A 107 9.56 -1.84 -8.33
CA SER A 107 9.57 -0.37 -8.26
C SER A 107 9.95 0.24 -9.60
N GLU A 108 11.04 -0.20 -10.24
CA GLU A 108 11.44 0.29 -11.57
C GLU A 108 10.35 0.06 -12.64
N THR A 109 9.67 -1.09 -12.58
CA THR A 109 8.61 -1.43 -13.53
C THR A 109 7.40 -0.51 -13.38
N LEU A 110 7.01 -0.21 -12.14
CA LEU A 110 5.93 0.72 -11.84
C LEU A 110 6.30 2.16 -12.22
N GLU A 111 7.53 2.58 -11.94
CA GLU A 111 8.06 3.92 -12.27
C GLU A 111 8.11 4.18 -13.79
N ALA A 112 8.26 3.14 -14.60
CA ALA A 112 8.26 3.23 -16.06
C ALA A 112 6.88 3.49 -16.68
N THR A 113 5.80 3.49 -15.89
CA THR A 113 4.42 3.66 -16.41
C THR A 113 4.02 5.11 -16.61
N ASP A 114 3.15 5.37 -17.59
CA ASP A 114 2.53 6.68 -17.79
C ASP A 114 1.67 7.09 -16.58
N PHE A 115 1.06 6.12 -15.89
CA PHE A 115 0.29 6.36 -14.69
C PHE A 115 1.17 6.84 -13.54
N PHE A 116 2.34 6.23 -13.32
CA PHE A 116 3.32 6.75 -12.36
C PHE A 116 3.69 8.19 -12.68
N SER A 117 4.01 8.50 -13.94
CA SER A 117 4.33 9.86 -14.38
C SER A 117 3.17 10.84 -14.12
N TYR A 118 1.92 10.41 -14.30
CA TYR A 118 0.74 11.20 -13.98
C TYR A 118 0.68 11.57 -12.48
N ILE A 119 0.90 10.59 -11.60
CA ILE A 119 0.88 10.77 -10.15
C ILE A 119 2.07 11.61 -9.67
N ALA A 120 3.29 11.25 -10.09
CA ALA A 120 4.53 11.90 -9.67
C ALA A 120 4.59 13.38 -10.06
N LEU A 121 3.98 13.76 -11.20
CA LEU A 121 3.90 15.14 -11.66
C LEU A 121 2.71 15.91 -11.06
N GLY A 122 1.92 15.29 -10.17
CA GLY A 122 0.77 15.94 -9.54
C GLY A 122 -0.33 16.34 -10.53
N ARG A 123 -0.41 15.67 -11.68
CA ARG A 123 -1.43 15.98 -12.70
C ARG A 123 -2.82 15.69 -12.15
N THR A 124 -3.82 16.45 -12.61
CA THR A 124 -5.22 16.34 -12.17
C THR A 124 -6.21 16.20 -13.32
N ASN A 125 -5.73 16.29 -14.56
CA ASN A 125 -6.56 16.36 -15.76
C ASN A 125 -7.32 15.06 -16.09
N ARG A 126 -7.02 13.96 -15.38
CA ARG A 126 -7.72 12.67 -15.49
C ARG A 126 -8.24 12.18 -14.13
N ASP A 127 -8.31 13.04 -13.12
CA ASP A 127 -8.69 12.60 -11.77
C ASP A 127 -10.11 12.01 -11.72
N VAL A 128 -11.04 12.57 -12.49
CA VAL A 128 -12.39 12.01 -12.63
C VAL A 128 -12.36 10.60 -13.21
N GLU A 129 -11.50 10.37 -14.20
CA GLU A 129 -11.34 9.07 -14.87
C GLU A 129 -10.74 8.01 -13.94
N TYR A 130 -9.72 8.41 -13.17
CA TYR A 130 -8.92 7.50 -12.38
C TYR A 130 -9.50 7.26 -10.98
N PHE A 131 -10.11 8.27 -10.37
CA PHE A 131 -10.41 8.26 -8.93
C PHE A 131 -11.90 8.41 -8.62
N THR A 132 -12.78 8.12 -9.58
CA THR A 132 -14.22 8.01 -9.31
C THR A 132 -14.73 6.62 -9.66
N ARG A 133 -15.63 6.07 -8.84
CA ARG A 133 -16.12 4.69 -9.02
C ARG A 133 -17.06 4.50 -10.20
N ASN A 134 -17.58 5.60 -10.76
CA ASN A 134 -18.52 5.57 -11.89
C ASN A 134 -17.81 5.51 -13.26
N TYR A 135 -16.49 5.35 -13.28
CA TYR A 135 -15.72 5.22 -14.51
C TYR A 135 -15.18 3.80 -14.65
N ASP A 136 -15.53 3.12 -15.75
CA ASP A 136 -15.04 1.77 -16.08
C ASP A 136 -13.57 1.83 -16.54
N TYR A 137 -12.66 2.18 -15.64
CA TYR A 137 -11.23 2.03 -15.89
C TYR A 137 -10.86 0.56 -15.69
N LEU A 138 -10.64 -0.15 -16.81
CA LEU A 138 -10.07 -1.49 -16.79
C LEU A 138 -8.54 -1.37 -16.72
N PRO A 139 -7.88 -1.95 -15.69
CA PRO A 139 -6.42 -1.92 -15.59
C PRO A 139 -5.79 -2.62 -16.79
N GLN A 140 -4.61 -2.14 -17.21
CA GLN A 140 -3.86 -2.74 -18.32
C GLN A 140 -3.26 -4.12 -17.97
N SER A 141 -3.26 -4.51 -16.69
CA SER A 141 -2.75 -5.78 -16.19
C SER A 141 -3.88 -6.78 -15.84
N ASN A 142 -3.66 -8.07 -16.15
CA ASN A 142 -4.56 -9.19 -15.84
C ASN A 142 -4.57 -9.57 -14.34
N GLU A 143 -4.44 -8.60 -13.44
CA GLU A 143 -4.39 -8.83 -12.00
C GLU A 143 -5.79 -8.90 -11.40
N GLY A 144 -6.64 -9.78 -11.93
CA GLY A 144 -7.99 -10.05 -11.43
C GLY A 144 -8.04 -10.53 -9.96
N TYR A 145 -6.88 -10.84 -9.35
CA TYR A 145 -6.80 -11.17 -7.93
C TYR A 145 -6.94 -9.95 -6.99
N LEU A 146 -6.73 -8.73 -7.50
CA LEU A 146 -6.88 -7.49 -6.73
C LEU A 146 -8.32 -7.14 -6.37
N PHE A 147 -9.28 -7.75 -7.08
CA PHE A 147 -10.70 -7.73 -6.71
C PHE A 147 -11.01 -8.43 -5.39
N SER A 148 -10.05 -9.17 -4.80
CA SER A 148 -10.20 -9.74 -3.45
C SER A 148 -10.11 -8.70 -2.33
N PHE A 149 -9.57 -7.50 -2.60
CA PHE A 149 -9.68 -6.34 -1.71
C PHE A 149 -10.95 -5.54 -2.02
N ASP A 150 -12.09 -6.22 -1.86
CA ASP A 150 -13.43 -5.65 -1.97
C ASP A 150 -13.59 -4.74 -3.20
N GLY A 151 -13.60 -5.33 -4.39
CA GLY A 151 -13.69 -4.61 -5.66
C GLY A 151 -14.90 -3.68 -5.84
N ALA A 152 -15.80 -3.59 -4.85
CA ALA A 152 -16.87 -2.60 -4.76
C ALA A 152 -16.48 -1.30 -4.03
N PHE A 153 -15.35 -1.29 -3.30
CA PHE A 153 -14.92 -0.14 -2.50
C PHE A 153 -13.77 0.64 -3.12
N SER A 154 -12.76 -0.03 -3.69
CA SER A 154 -11.57 0.62 -4.25
C SER A 154 -11.72 0.92 -5.74
N THR A 155 -11.04 1.95 -6.23
CA THR A 155 -10.80 2.10 -7.68
C THR A 155 -9.55 1.30 -8.08
N CYS A 156 -9.45 0.87 -9.34
CA CYS A 156 -8.23 0.19 -9.80
C CYS A 156 -6.99 1.12 -9.66
N CYS A 157 -7.15 2.40 -10.00
CA CYS A 157 -6.07 3.39 -9.89
C CYS A 157 -5.68 3.69 -8.44
N SER A 158 -6.62 3.74 -7.49
CA SER A 158 -6.27 3.93 -6.06
C SER A 158 -5.39 2.81 -5.54
N PHE A 159 -5.64 1.58 -6.00
CA PHE A 159 -4.80 0.44 -5.67
C PHE A 159 -3.43 0.49 -6.38
N GLU A 160 -3.36 0.93 -7.63
CA GLU A 160 -2.07 1.15 -8.33
C GLU A 160 -1.20 2.20 -7.62
N VAL A 161 -1.79 3.30 -7.14
CA VAL A 161 -1.06 4.29 -6.31
C VAL A 161 -0.52 3.63 -5.03
N ALA A 162 -1.33 2.80 -4.38
CA ALA A 162 -0.91 2.09 -3.17
C ALA A 162 0.27 1.14 -3.43
N LYS A 163 0.24 0.41 -4.56
CA LYS A 163 1.33 -0.46 -5.01
C LYS A 163 2.62 0.30 -5.26
N ILE A 164 2.55 1.43 -5.96
CA ILE A 164 3.71 2.31 -6.21
C ILE A 164 4.37 2.68 -4.88
N GLY A 165 3.58 3.18 -3.91
CA GLY A 165 4.10 3.55 -2.59
C GLY A 165 4.71 2.36 -1.84
N ALA A 166 4.04 1.20 -1.88
CA ALA A 166 4.49 0.03 -1.13
C ALA A 166 5.77 -0.59 -1.71
N ALA A 167 5.87 -0.68 -3.04
CA ALA A 167 7.04 -1.23 -3.72
C ALA A 167 8.29 -0.42 -3.40
N LYS A 168 8.18 0.92 -3.43
CA LYS A 168 9.26 1.83 -3.07
C LYS A 168 9.70 1.62 -1.62
N GLU A 169 8.76 1.63 -0.68
CA GLU A 169 9.10 1.48 0.75
C GLU A 169 9.67 0.10 1.07
N LEU A 170 9.17 -0.96 0.43
CA LEU A 170 9.73 -2.31 0.59
C LEU A 170 11.16 -2.41 0.05
N SER A 171 11.42 -1.82 -1.11
CA SER A 171 12.76 -1.74 -1.67
C SER A 171 13.71 -1.02 -0.72
N ASP A 172 13.31 0.15 -0.20
CA ASP A 172 14.10 0.94 0.74
C ASP A 172 14.36 0.17 2.05
N TYR A 173 13.32 -0.41 2.65
CA TYR A 173 13.44 -1.19 3.90
C TYR A 173 14.44 -2.34 3.74
N LEU A 174 14.32 -3.13 2.68
CA LEU A 174 15.18 -4.29 2.45
C LEU A 174 16.63 -3.86 2.17
N PHE A 175 16.81 -2.77 1.42
CA PHE A 175 18.13 -2.21 1.16
C PHE A 175 18.80 -1.75 2.46
N PHE A 176 18.15 -0.92 3.27
CA PHE A 176 18.77 -0.36 4.48
C PHE A 176 18.91 -1.36 5.63
N SER A 177 18.05 -2.38 5.70
CA SER A 177 18.10 -3.38 6.77
C SER A 177 19.18 -4.45 6.56
N TYR A 178 19.62 -4.67 5.31
CA TYR A 178 20.47 -5.81 4.95
C TYR A 178 21.66 -5.52 4.03
N SER A 179 21.92 -4.25 3.68
CA SER A 179 23.17 -3.80 3.05
C SER A 179 24.31 -3.70 4.04
#